data_AF-A0A252AKC9-F1
#
_entry.id   AF-A0A252AKC9-F1
#
_cell.length_a   1.000
_cell.length_b   1.000
_cell.length_c   1.000
_cell.angle_alpha   90.00
_cell.angle_beta   90.00
_cell.angle_gamma   90.00
#
_symmetry.space_group_name_H-M   'P 1'
#
loop_
_entity.id
_entity.type
_entity.pdbx_description
1 polymer ?
#
loop_
_entity_poly.entity_id
_entity_poly.type
_entity_poly.pdbx_seq_one_letter_code
_entity_poly.pdbx_strand_id
1 'polypeptide(L)'
;MWIWRAWHRLSSERQWIAEGFGMPLGGTVIKGRPSTIPWTVVQAWAVHHDLTHAEMALLDRCLIGMDGIFISHWSEKLERSLQK
;
A
#
# COMPACT_ATOMS: atom_id res chain seq x y z
N MET A 1 4.66 17.96 -8.56
CA MET A 1 4.01 16.93 -7.71
C MET A 1 4.83 15.64 -7.76
N TRP A 2 5.97 15.60 -7.05
CA TRP A 2 6.97 14.52 -7.17
C TRP A 2 6.70 13.33 -6.24
N ILE A 3 6.11 13.57 -5.07
CA ILE A 3 5.69 12.54 -4.11
C ILE A 3 4.70 11.56 -4.74
N TRP A 4 3.73 12.06 -5.52
CA TRP A 4 2.79 11.22 -6.27
C TRP A 4 3.50 10.28 -7.26
N ARG A 5 4.55 10.77 -7.93
CA ARG A 5 5.34 9.96 -8.87
C ARG A 5 6.17 8.91 -8.13
N ALA A 6 6.76 9.27 -6.99
CA ALA A 6 7.46 8.33 -6.12
C ALA A 6 6.50 7.24 -5.65
N TRP A 7 5.33 7.62 -5.12
CA TRP A 7 4.30 6.67 -4.69
C TRP A 7 3.90 5.68 -5.79
N HIS A 8 3.65 6.17 -7.02
CA HIS A 8 3.32 5.30 -8.15
C HIS A 8 4.45 4.35 -8.54
N ARG A 9 5.69 4.82 -8.55
CA ARG A 9 6.84 3.97 -8.89
C ARG A 9 7.12 2.93 -7.81
N LEU A 10 7.02 3.31 -6.54
CA LEU A 10 7.23 2.42 -5.41
C LEU A 10 6.06 1.45 -5.19
N SER A 11 4.90 1.70 -5.78
CA SER A 11 3.74 0.82 -5.67
C SER A 11 3.99 -0.58 -6.24
N SER A 12 4.95 -0.76 -7.15
CA SER A 12 5.34 -2.09 -7.67
C SER A 12 5.99 -2.98 -6.61
N GLU A 13 6.63 -2.38 -5.61
CA GLU A 13 7.34 -3.09 -4.53
C GLU A 13 6.42 -3.50 -3.38
N ARG A 14 5.11 -3.18 -3.48
CA ARG A 14 4.15 -3.56 -2.44
C ARG A 14 3.99 -5.06 -2.37
N GLN A 15 4.06 -5.57 -1.15
CA GLN A 15 3.73 -6.96 -0.88
C GLN A 15 2.21 -7.15 -0.90
N TRP A 16 1.79 -8.28 -1.47
CA TRP A 16 0.41 -8.72 -1.45
C TRP A 16 0.30 -9.87 -0.46
N ILE A 17 -0.41 -9.63 0.64
CA ILE A 17 -0.59 -10.60 1.71
C ILE A 17 -1.86 -11.39 1.43
N ALA A 18 -1.79 -12.71 1.48
CA ALA A 18 -2.98 -13.56 1.35
C ALA A 18 -3.81 -13.44 2.64
N GLU A 19 -5.05 -12.99 2.52
CA GLU A 19 -6.00 -12.89 3.63
C GLU A 19 -7.20 -13.81 3.33
N GLY A 20 -7.53 -14.66 4.31
CA GLY A 20 -8.64 -15.61 4.23
C GLY A 20 -9.92 -15.01 4.82
N PHE A 21 -10.99 -15.00 4.03
CA PHE A 21 -12.31 -14.52 4.44
C PHE A 21 -13.26 -15.71 4.57
N GLY A 22 -13.83 -15.90 5.76
CA GLY A 22 -14.87 -16.90 6.00
C GLY A 22 -16.21 -16.43 5.44
N MET A 23 -16.87 -17.28 4.65
CA MET A 23 -18.19 -17.01 4.09
C MET A 23 -19.29 -17.61 4.98
N PRO A 24 -20.48 -16.99 5.07
CA PRO A 24 -21.57 -17.45 5.94
C PRO A 24 -22.08 -18.88 5.68
N LEU A 25 -21.79 -19.46 4.51
CA LEU A 25 -22.21 -20.81 4.10
C LEU A 25 -21.07 -21.85 4.12
N GLY A 26 -19.99 -21.59 4.88
CA GLY A 26 -18.92 -22.57 5.12
C GLY A 26 -17.81 -22.61 4.06
N GLY A 27 -17.80 -21.68 3.11
CA GLY A 27 -16.69 -21.49 2.15
C GLY A 27 -15.62 -20.53 2.69
N THR A 28 -14.39 -20.66 2.19
CA THR A 28 -13.29 -19.71 2.47
C THR A 28 -12.84 -19.09 1.16
N VAL A 29 -12.76 -17.76 1.10
CA VAL A 29 -12.19 -17.02 -0.03
C VAL A 29 -10.83 -16.48 0.37
N ILE A 30 -9.79 -16.83 -0.37
CA ILE A 30 -8.44 -16.28 -0.17
C ILE A 30 -8.25 -15.16 -1.20
N LYS A 31 -8.06 -13.92 -0.75
CA LYS A 31 -7.74 -12.80 -1.62
C LYS A 31 -6.48 -12.09 -1.16
N GLY A 32 -5.77 -11.48 -2.11
CA GLY A 32 -4.63 -10.62 -1.80
C GLY A 32 -5.09 -9.27 -1.24
N ARG A 33 -4.51 -8.87 -0.11
CA ARG A 33 -4.59 -7.52 0.44
C ARG A 33 -3.26 -6.80 0.19
N PRO A 34 -3.28 -5.59 -0.40
CA PRO A 34 -2.08 -4.79 -0.54
C PRO A 34 -1.60 -4.34 0.84
N SER A 35 -0.28 -4.41 1.05
CA SER A 35 0.40 -3.82 2.20
C SER A 35 0.88 -2.40 1.89
N THR A 36 1.38 -1.71 2.92
CA THR A 36 2.10 -0.45 2.77
C THR A 36 3.42 -0.66 2.04
N ILE A 37 3.92 0.37 1.35
CA ILE A 37 5.25 0.37 0.75
C ILE A 37 6.28 0.18 1.88
N PRO A 38 7.19 -0.81 1.77
CA PRO A 38 8.19 -1.04 2.82
C PRO A 38 9.11 0.17 3.02
N TRP A 39 9.39 0.52 4.28
CA TRP A 39 10.29 1.62 4.64
C TRP A 39 11.67 1.52 3.95
N THR A 40 12.21 0.30 3.83
CA THR A 40 13.51 0.06 3.19
C THR A 40 13.53 0.52 1.73
N VAL A 41 12.41 0.40 1.02
CA VAL A 41 12.27 0.85 -0.37
C VAL A 41 12.19 2.37 -0.42
N VAL A 42 11.49 3.00 0.52
CA VAL A 42 11.41 4.46 0.66
C VAL A 42 12.79 5.06 0.96
N GLN A 43 13.56 4.40 1.84
CA GLN A 43 14.92 4.79 2.16
C GLN A 43 15.84 4.67 0.95
N ALA A 44 15.78 3.55 0.21
CA ALA A 44 16.57 3.36 -1.00
C ALA A 44 16.24 4.41 -2.08
N TRP A 45 14.96 4.75 -2.24
CA TRP A 45 14.52 5.84 -3.12
C TRP A 45 15.11 7.19 -2.69
N ALA A 46 15.07 7.49 -1.39
CA ALA A 46 15.58 8.74 -0.85
C ALA A 46 17.10 8.88 -1.10
N VAL A 47 17.86 7.79 -0.90
CA VAL A 47 19.29 7.73 -1.20
C VAL A 47 19.56 7.90 -2.70
N HIS A 48 18.79 7.23 -3.56
CA HIS A 48 18.97 7.32 -5.01
C HIS A 48 18.74 8.73 -5.58
N HIS A 49 17.92 9.53 -4.90
CA HIS A 49 17.54 10.89 -5.32
C HIS A 49 18.22 11.99 -4.48
N ASP A 50 19.22 11.65 -3.68
CA ASP A 50 19.96 12.57 -2.80
C ASP A 50 19.05 13.43 -1.90
N LEU A 51 17.94 12.84 -1.43
CA LEU A 51 17.00 13.55 -0.56
C LEU A 51 17.61 13.81 0.81
N THR A 52 17.35 15.00 1.34
CA THR A 52 17.68 15.32 2.73
C THR A 52 16.83 14.51 3.71
N HIS A 53 17.28 14.41 4.97
CA HIS A 53 16.52 13.75 6.03
C HIS A 53 15.11 14.35 6.22
N ALA A 54 14.98 15.67 6.04
CA ALA A 54 13.69 16.36 6.13
C ALA A 54 12.76 15.98 4.96
N GLU A 55 13.30 15.89 3.74
CA GLU A 55 12.53 15.45 2.56
C GLU A 55 12.15 13.98 2.63
N MET A 56 13.04 13.13 3.15
CA MET A 56 12.75 11.71 3.41
C MET A 56 11.61 11.57 4.43
N ALA A 57 11.64 12.32 5.53
CA ALA A 57 10.58 12.29 6.54
C ALA A 57 9.24 12.82 5.98
N LEU A 58 9.27 13.83 5.11
CA LEU A 58 8.09 14.31 4.40
C LEU A 58 7.53 13.25 3.44
N LEU A 59 8.41 12.63 2.64
CA LEU A 59 8.05 11.57 1.71
C LEU A 59 7.37 10.42 2.45
N ASP A 60 7.96 9.94 3.54
CA ASP A 60 7.44 8.83 4.35
C ASP A 60 6.01 9.10 4.83
N ARG A 61 5.79 10.25 5.49
CA ARG A 61 4.47 10.63 6.00
C ARG A 61 3.43 10.72 4.90
N CYS A 62 3.81 11.24 3.73
CA CYS A 62 2.91 11.31 2.60
C CYS A 62 2.60 9.91 2.03
N LEU A 63 3.60 9.04 1.87
CA LEU A 63 3.39 7.67 1.39
C LEU A 63 2.49 6.88 2.34
N ILE A 64 2.69 6.98 3.65
CA ILE A 64 1.83 6.34 4.67
C ILE A 64 0.38 6.83 4.53
N GLY A 65 0.17 8.14 4.41
CA GLY A 65 -1.18 8.70 4.24
C GLY A 65 -1.87 8.21 2.96
N MET A 66 -1.14 8.16 1.85
CA MET A 66 -1.64 7.69 0.57
C MET A 66 -1.92 6.17 0.57
N ASP A 67 -1.05 5.39 1.19
CA ASP A 67 -1.22 3.95 1.36
C ASP A 67 -2.45 3.64 2.23
N GLY A 68 -2.70 4.43 3.28
CA GLY A 68 -3.91 4.31 4.10
C GLY A 68 -5.18 4.46 3.27
N ILE A 69 -5.25 5.49 2.42
CA ILE A 69 -6.41 5.70 1.52
C ILE A 69 -6.53 4.56 0.52
N PHE A 70 -5.42 4.13 -0.09
CA PHE A 70 -5.44 3.04 -1.08
C PHE A 70 -5.88 1.71 -0.49
N ILE A 71 -5.37 1.35 0.68
CA ILE A 71 -5.72 0.10 1.38
C ILE A 71 -7.19 0.14 1.80
N SER A 72 -7.68 1.26 2.35
CA SER A 72 -9.11 1.41 2.70
C SER A 72 -10.00 1.24 1.47
N HIS A 73 -9.67 1.92 0.37
CA HIS A 73 -10.42 1.81 -0.87
C HIS A 73 -10.43 0.37 -1.43
N TRP A 74 -9.31 -0.34 -1.32
CA TRP A 74 -9.21 -1.73 -1.71
C TRP A 74 -10.07 -2.65 -0.84
N SER A 75 -10.02 -2.50 0.49
CA SER A 75 -10.83 -3.25 1.44
C SER A 75 -12.32 -3.07 1.16
N GLU A 76 -12.79 -1.84 0.96
CA GLU A 76 -14.19 -1.59 0.61
C GLU A 76 -14.58 -2.23 -0.73
N LYS A 77 -13.69 -2.18 -1.73
CA LYS A 77 -13.93 -2.83 -3.03
C LYS A 77 -14.03 -4.34 -2.87
N LEU A 78 -13.21 -4.92 -1.99
CA LEU A 78 -13.24 -6.34 -1.68
C LEU A 78 -14.55 -6.73 -1.00
N GLU A 79 -14.97 -6.01 0.04
CA GLU A 79 -16.24 -6.22 0.74
C GLU A 79 -17.42 -6.19 -0.24
N ARG A 80 -17.49 -5.16 -1.10
CA ARG A 80 -18.52 -5.07 -2.15
C ARG A 80 -18.50 -6.24 -3.13
N SER A 81 -17.34 -6.86 -3.35
CA SER A 81 -17.22 -8.05 -4.22
C SER A 81 -17.63 -9.36 -3.55
N LEU A 82 -17.59 -9.40 -2.22
CA LEU A 82 -17.96 -10.58 -1.42
C LEU A 82 -19.46 -10.60 -1.07
N GLN A 83 -20.12 -9.44 -1.11
CA GLN A 83 -21.57 -9.31 -0.90
C GLN A 83 -22.43 -9.59 -2.15
N LYS A 84 -21.80 -9.80 -3.31
CA LYS A 84 -22.46 -10.23 -4.55
C LYS A 84 -22.47 -11.74 -4.66
#